data_AF-A0A924ZQZ5-F1
#
_entry.id   AF-A0A924ZQZ5-F1
#
_cell.length_a   1.000
_cell.length_b   1.000
_cell.length_c   1.000
_cell.angle_alpha   90.00
_cell.angle_beta   90.00
_cell.angle_gamma   90.00
#
_symmetry.space_group_name_H-M   'P 1'
#
loop_
_entity.id
_entity.type
_entity.pdbx_description
1 polymer ?
#
loop_
_entity_poly.entity_id
_entity_poly.type
_entity_poly.pdbx_seq_one_letter_code
_entity_poly.pdbx_strand_id
1 'polypeptide(L)' 'MTQIEIAALRENYTKGSLDVEDASSSPIEQFQIWFDEAVSSQLLEPNALLLSTVSNQGKPSARIVLLKGLDNGF' A
#
# COMPACT_ATOMS: atom_id res chain seq x y z
N MET A 1 -5.81 -24.88 26.20
CA MET A 1 -5.43 -23.80 25.27
C MET A 1 -4.58 -24.41 24.18
N THR A 2 -4.96 -24.28 22.92
CA THR A 2 -4.15 -24.74 21.79
C THR A 2 -2.93 -23.83 21.67
N GLN A 3 -1.74 -24.41 21.71
CA GLN A 3 -0.47 -23.71 21.51
C GLN A 3 -0.37 -23.31 20.04
N ILE A 4 -0.24 -22.00 19.76
CA ILE A 4 -0.08 -21.50 18.39
C ILE A 4 1.35 -21.79 17.95
N GLU A 5 1.51 -22.52 16.84
CA GLU A 5 2.79 -22.77 16.21
C GLU A 5 3.22 -21.53 15.42
N ILE A 6 4.09 -20.70 16.03
CA ILE A 6 4.52 -19.41 15.45
C ILE A 6 5.12 -19.58 14.04
N ALA A 7 5.80 -20.69 13.78
CA ALA A 7 6.38 -20.98 12.47
C ALA A 7 5.32 -21.13 11.36
N ALA A 8 4.13 -21.62 11.70
CA ALA A 8 3.02 -21.79 10.76
C ALA A 8 2.30 -20.47 10.41
N LEU A 9 2.59 -19.36 11.10
CA LEU A 9 2.05 -18.02 10.78
C LEU A 9 2.73 -17.37 9.58
N ARG A 10 3.79 -17.97 9.03
CA ARG A 10 4.52 -17.41 7.89
C ARG A 10 3.69 -17.56 6.62
N GLU A 11 3.12 -16.44 6.19
CA GLU A 11 2.52 -16.32 4.86
C GLU A 11 3.58 -16.45 3.76
N ASN A 12 3.19 -17.09 2.65
CA ASN A 12 4.01 -17.08 1.44
C ASN A 12 3.81 -15.74 0.73
N TYR A 13 4.85 -14.91 0.72
CA TYR A 13 4.82 -13.57 0.12
C TYR A 13 4.99 -13.55 -1.40
N THR A 14 5.20 -14.72 -2.02
CA THR A 14 5.35 -14.85 -3.48
C THR A 14 3.98 -14.82 -4.14
N LYS A 15 3.36 -13.63 -4.20
CA LYS A 15 2.01 -13.44 -4.77
C LYS A 15 2.01 -12.86 -6.19
N GLY A 16 3.18 -12.49 -6.71
CA GLY A 16 3.39 -11.93 -8.04
C GLY A 16 4.82 -11.40 -8.20
N SER A 17 5.16 -10.95 -9.42
CA SER A 17 6.39 -10.19 -9.72
C SER A 17 6.01 -8.85 -10.36
N LEU A 18 6.93 -7.89 -10.29
CA LEU A 18 6.86 -6.65 -11.05
C LEU A 18 8.19 -6.52 -11.79
N ASP A 19 8.16 -6.71 -13.10
CA ASP A 19 9.31 -6.47 -13.96
C ASP A 19 9.25 -5.05 -14.54
N VAL A 20 10.41 -4.46 -14.82
CA VAL A 20 10.51 -3.07 -15.30
C VAL A 20 9.76 -2.88 -16.62
N GLU A 21 9.71 -3.92 -17.44
CA GLU A 21 9.03 -3.93 -18.74
C GLU A 21 7.50 -3.90 -18.63
N ASP A 22 6.96 -4.36 -17.49
CA ASP A 22 5.52 -4.39 -17.22
C ASP A 22 5.03 -3.10 -16.53
N ALA A 23 5.94 -2.27 -16.03
CA ALA A 23 5.59 -1.04 -15.34
C ALA A 23 5.25 0.09 -16.33
N SER A 24 4.16 0.82 -16.06
CA SER A 24 3.86 2.04 -16.80
C SER A 24 5.00 3.05 -16.64
N SER A 25 5.32 3.74 -17.74
CA SER A 25 6.25 4.86 -17.75
C SER A 25 5.77 6.05 -16.91
N SER A 26 4.47 6.14 -16.63
CA SER A 26 3.88 7.14 -15.74
C SER A 26 3.66 6.52 -14.36
N PRO A 27 4.30 7.04 -13.29
CA PRO A 27 4.16 6.48 -11.95
C PRO A 27 2.74 6.64 -11.39
N ILE A 28 2.01 7.68 -11.81
CA ILE A 28 0.63 7.90 -11.41
C ILE A 28 -0.29 6.89 -12.08
N GLU A 29 -0.06 6.59 -13.37
CA GLU A 29 -0.82 5.52 -14.05
C GLU A 29 -0.51 4.16 -13.42
N GLN A 30 0.77 3.88 -13.08
CA GLN A 30 1.12 2.64 -12.40
C GLN A 30 0.43 2.51 -11.03
N PHE A 31 0.36 3.60 -10.28
CA PHE A 31 -0.39 3.64 -9.03
C PHE A 31 -1.88 3.34 -9.27
N GLN A 32 -2.50 3.94 -10.29
CA GLN A 32 -3.91 3.71 -10.63
C GLN A 32 -4.17 2.22 -10.93
N ILE A 33 -3.29 1.56 -11.68
CA ILE A 33 -3.38 0.12 -11.96
C ILE A 33 -3.44 -0.68 -10.65
N TRP A 34 -2.49 -0.46 -9.73
CA TRP A 34 -2.48 -1.16 -8.44
C TRP A 34 -3.66 -0.80 -7.55
N PHE A 35 -4.13 0.45 -7.60
CA PHE A 35 -5.29 0.87 -6.84
C PHE A 35 -6.57 0.17 -7.34
N ASP A 36 -6.74 0.03 -8.65
CA ASP A 36 -7.86 -0.69 -9.26
C ASP A 36 -7.80 -2.19 -8.95
N GLU A 37 -6.60 -2.79 -8.93
CA GLU A 37 -6.38 -4.17 -8.47
C GLU A 37 -6.77 -4.35 -6.99
N ALA A 38 -6.39 -3.41 -6.12
CA ALA A 38 -6.76 -3.45 -4.70
C ALA A 38 -8.29 -3.32 -4.50
N VAL A 39 -8.94 -2.44 -5.25
CA VAL A 39 -10.40 -2.28 -5.23
C VAL A 39 -11.11 -3.53 -5.74
N SER A 40 -10.67 -4.08 -6.88
CA SER A 40 -11.25 -5.30 -7.47
C SER A 40 -11.02 -6.54 -6.62
N SER A 41 -9.92 -6.59 -5.86
CA SER A 41 -9.63 -7.62 -4.86
C SER A 41 -10.43 -7.45 -3.55
N GLN A 42 -11.28 -6.43 -3.46
CA GLN A 42 -12.14 -6.14 -2.30
C GLN A 42 -11.36 -6.01 -0.99
N LEU A 43 -10.16 -5.42 -1.05
CA LEU A 43 -9.39 -5.13 0.15
C LEU A 43 -10.13 -4.13 1.04
N LEU A 44 -9.92 -4.23 2.35
CA LEU A 44 -10.47 -3.28 3.30
C LEU A 44 -9.75 -1.93 3.16
N GLU A 45 -10.52 -0.85 3.01
CA GLU A 45 -10.02 0.53 2.89
C GLU A 45 -8.82 0.68 1.93
N PRO A 46 -8.96 0.34 0.63
CA PRO A 46 -7.85 0.37 -0.33
C PRO A 46 -7.28 1.79 -0.54
N ASN A 47 -8.01 2.82 -0.13
CA ASN A 47 -7.61 4.22 -0.17
C ASN A 47 -7.05 4.75 1.17
N ALA A 48 -6.85 3.90 2.17
CA ALA A 48 -6.18 4.30 3.41
C ALA A 48 -4.67 4.45 3.19
N LEU A 49 -4.11 5.58 3.63
CA LEU A 49 -2.69 5.89 3.55
C LEU A 49 -2.13 6.20 4.94
N LEU A 50 -0.91 5.74 5.23
CA LEU A 50 -0.16 6.17 6.41
C LEU A 50 0.64 7.44 6.08
N LEU A 51 0.07 8.60 6.41
CA LEU A 51 0.71 9.89 6.18
C LEU A 51 1.70 10.20 7.30
N SER A 52 2.98 10.26 6.96
CA SER A 52 4.06 10.69 7.84
C SER A 52 4.42 12.15 7.61
N THR A 53 4.52 12.93 8.68
CA THR A 53 4.92 14.35 8.64
C THR A 53 5.96 14.63 9.73
N VAL A 54 6.85 15.59 9.48
CA VAL A 54 7.89 16.00 10.43
C VAL A 54 7.66 17.45 10.82
N SER A 55 7.63 17.71 12.12
CA SER A 55 7.53 19.08 12.64
C SER A 55 8.87 19.83 12.53
N ASN A 56 8.87 21.14 12.75
CA ASN A 56 10.09 21.96 12.78
C ASN A 56 11.11 21.51 13.86
N GLN A 57 10.71 20.67 14.80
CA GLN A 57 11.60 20.07 15.80
C GLN A 57 12.29 18.77 15.30
N GLY A 58 12.07 18.38 14.05
CA GLY A 58 12.64 17.15 13.47
C GLY A 58 11.98 15.87 13.96
N LYS A 59 10.88 15.95 14.72
CA LYS A 59 10.16 14.78 15.23
C LYS A 59 9.11 14.29 14.23
N PRO A 60 9.22 13.06 13.69
CA PRO A 60 8.22 12.48 12.81
C PRO A 60 6.97 12.06 13.59
N SER A 61 5.82 12.10 12.92
CA SER A 61 4.55 11.56 13.38
C SER A 61 3.78 11.00 12.20
N ALA A 62 2.97 9.95 12.42
CA ALA A 62 2.21 9.30 11.37
C ALA A 62 0.75 9.10 11.79
N ARG A 63 -0.18 9.18 10.83
CA ARG A 63 -1.61 8.87 11.04
C ARG A 63 -2.21 8.25 9.78
N ILE A 64 -3.31 7.53 9.94
CA ILE A 64 -4.12 7.08 8.80
C ILE A 64 -4.94 8.26 8.27
N VAL A 65 -4.91 8.43 6.95
CA VAL A 65 -5.77 9.35 6.20
C VAL A 65 -6.43 8.59 5.04
N LEU A 66 -7.48 9.15 4.46
CA LEU A 66 -8.14 8.57 3.29
C LEU A 66 -7.82 9.41 2.05
N LEU A 67 -7.25 8.77 1.03
CA LEU A 67 -7.09 9.33 -0.29
C LEU A 67 -8.48 9.60 -0.89
N LYS A 68 -8.68 10.81 -1.43
CA LYS A 68 -9.97 11.27 -1.97
C LYS A 68 -9.98 11.54 -3.47
N GLY A 69 -8.82 11.68 -4.10
CA GLY A 69 -8.68 11.95 -5.52
C GLY A 69 -7.25 11.71 -5.98
N LEU A 70 -7.10 11.53 -7.28
CA LEU A 70 -5.83 11.31 -7.97
C LEU A 70 -5.79 12.23 -9.18
N ASP A 71 -4.79 13.11 -9.22
CA ASP A 71 -4.51 13.99 -10.36
C ASP A 71 -3.07 13.75 -10.84
N ASN A 72 -2.24 14.78 -10.97
CA ASN A 72 -0.81 14.65 -11.26
C ASN A 72 0.03 14.18 -10.04
N GLY A 73 -0.64 13.77 -8.95
CA GLY A 73 -0.03 13.40 -7.67
C GLY A 73 -1.08 13.22 -6.56
N PHE A 74 -0.58 12.90 -5.37
CA PHE A 74 -1.34 12.81 -4.12
C PHE A 74 -0.45 13.17 -2.92
#